data_AF-A0A352C2Y6-F1
#
_entry.id   AF-A0A352C2Y6-F1
#
_cell.length_a   1.000
_cell.length_b   1.000
_cell.length_c   1.000
_cell.angle_alpha   90.00
_cell.angle_beta   90.00
_cell.angle_gamma   90.00
#
_symmetry.space_group_name_H-M   'P 1'
#
loop_
_entity.id
_entity.type
_entity.pdbx_description
1 polymer ?
#
loop_
_entity_poly.entity_id
_entity_poly.type
_entity_poly.pdbx_seq_one_letter_code
_entity_poly.pdbx_strand_id
1 'polypeptide(L)'
;MFFFKDISQKKLIKTVNKGLKQIDIPLELNATGICNGLVFLAIEYFLLNQKEKFFEDLEKLIEFKDPHQALPMILRLMILFRPQDFSLDLTQLQSYQLIKHSETPIKPTFVFGAVMTQKNWIAFFNQLNLQEDEMVLVSSPQHVVYLMRKGVQYQLYDPNEEAGEKNCKSPKSLINALSEALNLGDVMGLEVQVFQKVGPQIHLKDSKSFYDLVVPDLTLQLEGKSYNSLKLALRLNDPYCLEYFKNDINEKTLKMAVLYKADAIVEALVTSYEVKIGLNDSLMKEAICWSLGYGSYKIFNDLIKKEKFSRVLTSGILDSQSFVFIGHAIFGEHPELFEQVLRICTQGLYKKSLMFDLKFRKKDGKSIATDLLINAVGKSQHQITASLITFYQDNGISFNEFEKQCLLIAAIQSNDLVYLLKIIESYPPENFSNLRLNIFNVYEMCPELINELKAKGVSLSFWQECCLQSKDSMFLSIVFCVAMYFMYAYRWVCDLTRHPMKSIYFEELSKVLEEIDIFKQLANLKEMAQVFKTKKPKVIDELDNETKPLLQEESNGSLPRSHNFLFHQF
;
A
#
# COMPACT_ATOMS: atom_id res chain seq x y z
N MET A 1 -15.96 -4.80 -39.59
CA MET A 1 -14.79 -3.99 -39.22
C MET A 1 -15.30 -2.99 -38.20
N PHE A 2 -15.20 -3.32 -36.91
CA PHE A 2 -15.66 -2.44 -35.83
C PHE A 2 -14.64 -1.31 -35.69
N PHE A 3 -15.07 -0.06 -35.82
CA PHE A 3 -14.24 1.09 -35.43
C PHE A 3 -14.19 1.09 -33.91
N PHE A 4 -13.16 0.49 -33.33
CA PHE A 4 -12.97 0.54 -31.89
C PHE A 4 -12.78 2.00 -31.49
N LYS A 5 -13.66 2.48 -30.61
CA LYS A 5 -13.39 3.69 -29.83
C LYS A 5 -12.15 3.40 -29.00
N ASP A 6 -11.29 4.41 -28.77
CA ASP A 6 -10.13 4.25 -27.88
C ASP A 6 -10.59 3.62 -26.55
N ILE A 7 -10.11 2.39 -26.30
CA ILE A 7 -10.41 1.57 -25.12
C ILE A 7 -9.27 1.54 -24.08
N SER A 8 -8.31 2.45 -24.18
CA SER A 8 -7.17 2.51 -23.27
C SER A 8 -7.60 2.75 -21.82
N GLN A 9 -6.86 2.18 -20.87
CA GLN A 9 -7.11 2.33 -19.44
C GLN A 9 -7.04 3.80 -19.02
N LYS A 10 -6.18 4.61 -19.67
CA LYS A 10 -6.06 6.05 -19.39
C LYS A 10 -7.38 6.76 -19.63
N LYS A 11 -8.05 6.47 -20.75
CA LYS A 11 -9.35 7.03 -21.06
C LYS A 11 -10.43 6.47 -20.14
N LEU A 12 -10.41 5.16 -19.89
CA LEU A 12 -11.36 4.51 -18.99
C LEU A 12 -11.31 5.11 -17.57
N ILE A 13 -10.13 5.22 -16.96
CA ILE A 13 -9.94 5.85 -15.64
C ILE A 13 -10.50 7.27 -15.63
N LYS A 14 -10.13 8.10 -16.62
CA LYS A 14 -10.57 9.49 -16.69
C LYS A 14 -12.09 9.60 -16.79
N THR A 15 -12.73 8.81 -17.65
CA THR A 15 -14.18 8.84 -17.82
C THR A 15 -14.88 8.34 -16.57
N VAL A 16 -14.47 7.18 -16.04
CA VAL A 16 -15.11 6.57 -14.87
C VAL A 16 -14.99 7.45 -13.64
N ASN A 17 -13.79 7.96 -13.31
CA ASN A 17 -13.61 8.82 -12.13
C ASN A 17 -14.40 10.13 -12.25
N LYS A 18 -14.46 10.72 -13.46
CA LYS A 18 -15.31 11.88 -13.70
C LYS A 18 -16.78 11.54 -13.49
N GLY A 19 -17.22 10.40 -14.00
CA GLY A 19 -18.60 9.93 -13.89
C GLY A 19 -19.02 9.66 -12.45
N LEU A 20 -18.20 8.92 -11.68
CA LEU A 20 -18.44 8.63 -10.25
C LEU A 20 -18.54 9.92 -9.43
N LYS A 21 -17.67 10.90 -9.70
CA LYS A 21 -17.70 12.22 -9.06
C LYS A 21 -18.98 13.01 -9.38
N GLN A 22 -19.51 12.89 -10.61
CA GLN A 22 -20.74 13.60 -11.00
C GLN A 22 -21.99 13.11 -10.28
N ILE A 23 -21.97 11.86 -9.80
CA ILE A 23 -23.08 11.22 -9.08
C ILE A 23 -22.79 11.02 -7.58
N ASP A 24 -21.75 11.68 -7.08
CA ASP A 24 -21.35 11.69 -5.66
C ASP A 24 -21.10 10.29 -5.06
N ILE A 25 -20.55 9.37 -5.86
CA ILE A 25 -20.06 8.08 -5.34
C ILE A 25 -18.60 8.27 -4.92
N PRO A 26 -18.24 8.02 -3.64
CA PRO A 26 -16.88 8.21 -3.12
C PRO A 26 -15.96 7.04 -3.50
N LEU A 27 -15.92 6.69 -4.78
CA LEU A 27 -15.04 5.67 -5.34
C LEU A 27 -14.18 6.30 -6.43
N GLU A 28 -12.93 5.88 -6.50
CA GLU A 28 -12.00 6.34 -7.52
C GLU A 28 -11.12 5.18 -8.01
N LEU A 29 -11.03 4.99 -9.33
CA LEU A 29 -10.04 4.12 -9.94
C LEU A 29 -8.66 4.75 -9.82
N ASN A 30 -7.63 3.93 -9.62
CA ASN A 30 -6.26 4.40 -9.45
C ASN A 30 -5.78 5.19 -10.68
N ALA A 31 -5.40 6.44 -10.47
CA ALA A 31 -4.98 7.36 -11.53
C ALA A 31 -3.72 6.91 -12.28
N THR A 32 -2.86 6.11 -11.66
CA THR A 32 -1.61 5.62 -12.26
C THR A 32 -1.81 4.37 -13.13
N GLY A 33 -2.89 3.61 -12.91
CA GLY A 33 -3.20 2.44 -13.72
C GLY A 33 -4.03 1.38 -12.99
N ILE A 34 -4.71 0.56 -13.80
CA ILE A 34 -5.60 -0.53 -13.39
C ILE A 34 -5.37 -1.80 -14.25
N CYS A 35 -4.25 -1.87 -14.98
CA CYS A 35 -3.95 -2.91 -15.96
C CYS A 35 -4.15 -4.34 -15.42
N ASN A 36 -3.72 -4.61 -14.18
CA ASN A 36 -3.90 -5.92 -13.56
C ASN A 36 -5.37 -6.30 -13.39
N GLY A 37 -6.19 -5.37 -12.92
CA GLY A 37 -7.63 -5.62 -12.79
C GLY A 37 -8.27 -5.88 -14.15
N LEU A 38 -7.90 -5.11 -15.18
CA LEU A 38 -8.42 -5.29 -16.54
C LEU A 38 -8.02 -6.63 -17.16
N VAL A 39 -6.76 -7.04 -17.00
CA VAL A 39 -6.27 -8.31 -17.54
C VAL A 39 -6.92 -9.50 -16.83
N PHE A 40 -7.05 -9.47 -15.50
CA PHE A 40 -7.76 -10.53 -14.78
C PHE A 40 -9.26 -10.57 -15.10
N LEU A 41 -9.88 -9.42 -15.32
CA LEU A 41 -11.27 -9.37 -15.77
C LEU A 41 -11.41 -9.97 -17.18
N ALA A 42 -10.48 -9.71 -18.09
CA ALA A 42 -10.46 -10.34 -19.40
C ALA A 42 -10.30 -11.86 -19.31
N ILE A 43 -9.43 -12.35 -18.40
CA ILE A 43 -9.29 -13.79 -18.12
C ILE A 43 -10.60 -14.37 -17.60
N GLU A 44 -11.29 -13.71 -16.67
CA GLU A 44 -12.60 -14.14 -16.17
C GLU A 44 -13.61 -14.29 -17.31
N TYR A 45 -13.75 -13.27 -18.16
CA TYR A 45 -14.64 -13.32 -19.32
C TYR A 45 -14.23 -14.39 -20.32
N PHE A 46 -12.93 -14.58 -20.55
CA PHE A 46 -12.42 -15.65 -21.40
C PHE A 46 -12.85 -17.02 -20.89
N LEU A 47 -12.65 -17.31 -19.60
CA LEU A 47 -13.02 -18.59 -18.99
C LEU A 47 -14.53 -18.85 -19.06
N LEU A 48 -15.34 -17.80 -19.05
CA LEU A 48 -16.79 -17.87 -19.21
C LEU A 48 -17.28 -17.94 -20.67
N ASN A 49 -16.36 -18.01 -21.65
CA ASN A 49 -16.68 -17.92 -23.08
C ASN A 49 -17.40 -16.62 -23.48
N GLN A 50 -17.05 -15.52 -22.83
CA GLN A 50 -17.65 -14.19 -23.02
C GLN A 50 -16.60 -13.15 -23.45
N LYS A 51 -15.52 -13.53 -24.13
CA LYS A 51 -14.42 -12.61 -24.46
C LYS A 51 -14.90 -11.38 -25.25
N GLU A 52 -15.80 -11.55 -26.20
CA GLU A 52 -16.36 -10.45 -26.99
C GLU A 52 -17.13 -9.47 -26.10
N LYS A 53 -17.90 -9.99 -25.15
CA LYS A 53 -18.65 -9.21 -24.17
C LYS A 53 -17.74 -8.36 -23.27
N PHE A 54 -16.52 -8.81 -22.98
CA PHE A 54 -15.56 -7.99 -22.23
C PHE A 54 -15.30 -6.66 -22.93
N PHE A 55 -15.04 -6.69 -24.25
CA PHE A 55 -14.80 -5.47 -25.02
C PHE A 55 -16.07 -4.61 -25.15
N GLU A 56 -17.24 -5.24 -25.32
CA GLU A 56 -18.52 -4.51 -25.30
C GLU A 56 -18.76 -3.79 -23.97
N ASP A 57 -18.46 -4.43 -22.85
CA ASP A 57 -18.65 -3.85 -21.52
C ASP A 57 -17.60 -2.75 -21.24
N LEU A 58 -16.37 -2.88 -21.73
CA LEU A 58 -15.37 -1.80 -21.69
C LEU A 58 -15.82 -0.56 -22.47
N GLU A 59 -16.39 -0.75 -23.66
CA GLU A 59 -16.93 0.36 -24.45
C GLU A 59 -18.05 1.09 -23.70
N LYS A 60 -18.95 0.34 -23.04
CA LYS A 60 -20.00 0.93 -22.19
C LYS A 60 -19.42 1.73 -21.02
N LEU A 61 -18.37 1.23 -20.36
CA LEU A 61 -17.69 1.96 -19.28
C LEU A 61 -17.09 3.28 -19.75
N ILE A 62 -16.54 3.31 -20.95
CA ILE A 62 -15.92 4.51 -21.53
C ILE A 62 -16.96 5.55 -21.96
N GLU A 63 -18.18 5.11 -22.27
CA GLU A 63 -19.30 6.01 -22.50
C GLU A 63 -19.92 6.52 -21.19
N PHE A 64 -19.85 5.72 -20.11
CA PHE A 64 -20.38 5.99 -18.78
C PHE A 64 -21.82 6.56 -18.80
N LYS A 65 -22.67 6.05 -19.69
CA LYS A 65 -24.04 6.57 -19.88
C LYS A 65 -25.00 6.20 -18.76
N ASP A 66 -24.83 4.99 -18.21
CA ASP A 66 -25.65 4.47 -17.12
C ASP A 66 -24.74 3.98 -15.97
N PRO A 67 -24.59 4.79 -14.91
CA PRO A 67 -23.77 4.42 -13.77
C PRO A 67 -24.21 3.14 -13.06
N HIS A 68 -25.51 2.84 -13.03
CA HIS A 68 -26.03 1.64 -12.36
C HIS A 68 -25.60 0.37 -13.10
N GLN A 69 -25.52 0.41 -14.42
CA GLN A 69 -25.00 -0.70 -15.22
C GLN A 69 -23.47 -0.79 -15.18
N ALA A 70 -22.78 0.34 -15.05
CA ALA A 70 -21.32 0.40 -14.98
C ALA A 70 -20.75 -0.06 -13.63
N LEU A 71 -21.45 0.23 -12.54
CA LEU A 71 -20.96 0.03 -11.17
C LEU A 71 -20.54 -1.42 -10.86
N PRO A 72 -21.28 -2.47 -11.25
CA PRO A 72 -20.85 -3.85 -10.99
C PRO A 72 -19.48 -4.18 -11.62
N MET A 73 -19.22 -3.72 -12.84
CA MET A 73 -17.94 -3.95 -13.51
C MET A 73 -16.82 -3.13 -12.87
N ILE A 74 -17.10 -1.89 -12.45
CA ILE A 74 -16.15 -1.02 -11.73
C ILE A 74 -15.74 -1.67 -10.40
N LEU A 75 -16.70 -2.14 -9.62
CA LEU A 75 -16.43 -2.83 -8.36
C LEU A 75 -15.63 -4.11 -8.60
N ARG A 76 -15.99 -4.90 -9.62
CA ARG A 76 -15.25 -6.11 -9.98
C ARG A 76 -13.80 -5.80 -10.37
N LEU A 77 -13.60 -4.75 -11.17
CA LEU A 77 -12.29 -4.26 -11.57
C LEU A 77 -11.45 -3.83 -10.36
N MET A 78 -12.04 -3.10 -9.40
CA MET A 78 -11.35 -2.68 -8.17
C MET A 78 -10.93 -3.87 -7.32
N ILE A 79 -11.82 -4.87 -7.15
CA ILE A 79 -11.53 -6.11 -6.44
C ILE A 79 -10.33 -6.85 -7.05
N LEU A 80 -10.30 -6.98 -8.38
CA LEU A 80 -9.20 -7.68 -9.07
C LEU A 80 -7.91 -6.84 -9.14
N PHE A 81 -8.01 -5.51 -9.08
CA PHE A 81 -6.85 -4.63 -9.05
C PHE A 81 -6.19 -4.56 -7.66
N ARG A 82 -6.99 -4.53 -6.58
CA ARG A 82 -6.52 -4.48 -5.19
C ARG A 82 -7.11 -5.64 -4.35
N PRO A 83 -6.74 -6.90 -4.65
CA PRO A 83 -7.26 -8.04 -3.91
C PRO A 83 -6.96 -7.96 -2.41
N GLN A 84 -5.86 -7.32 -2.03
CA GLN A 84 -5.44 -7.14 -0.64
C GLN A 84 -6.40 -6.29 0.22
N ASP A 85 -7.18 -5.40 -0.41
CA ASP A 85 -8.19 -4.62 0.33
C ASP A 85 -9.37 -5.50 0.77
N PHE A 86 -9.54 -6.68 0.16
CA PHE A 86 -10.62 -7.63 0.42
C PHE A 86 -10.13 -8.92 1.10
N SER A 87 -8.90 -9.34 0.82
CA SER A 87 -8.25 -10.49 1.43
C SER A 87 -6.76 -10.22 1.60
N LEU A 88 -6.35 -10.05 2.85
CA LEU A 88 -4.97 -9.77 3.23
C LEU A 88 -4.01 -10.94 2.96
N ASP A 89 -4.50 -12.11 2.55
CA ASP A 89 -3.67 -13.23 2.11
C ASP A 89 -3.28 -13.13 0.63
N LEU A 90 -3.87 -12.22 -0.13
CA LEU A 90 -3.63 -12.12 -1.57
C LEU A 90 -2.62 -11.02 -1.91
N THR A 91 -1.87 -11.25 -2.98
CA THR A 91 -1.11 -10.23 -3.70
C THR A 91 -1.82 -9.93 -5.03
N GLN A 92 -1.43 -8.84 -5.69
CA GLN A 92 -1.99 -8.46 -6.98
C GLN A 92 -1.79 -9.54 -8.08
N LEU A 93 -0.68 -10.29 -8.04
CA LEU A 93 -0.45 -11.41 -8.96
C LEU A 93 -1.33 -12.64 -8.67
N GLN A 94 -1.95 -12.67 -7.49
CA GLN A 94 -2.85 -13.73 -7.02
C GLN A 94 -4.33 -13.34 -7.14
N SER A 95 -4.67 -12.23 -7.82
CA SER A 95 -6.07 -11.82 -8.03
C SER A 95 -6.93 -12.90 -8.70
N TYR A 96 -6.33 -13.83 -9.42
CA TYR A 96 -7.02 -15.00 -9.97
C TYR A 96 -7.78 -15.80 -8.91
N GLN A 97 -7.36 -15.80 -7.64
CA GLN A 97 -8.04 -16.52 -6.57
C GLN A 97 -9.43 -15.93 -6.23
N LEU A 98 -9.71 -14.71 -6.68
CA LEU A 98 -11.02 -14.06 -6.55
C LEU A 98 -11.94 -14.33 -7.75
N ILE A 99 -11.44 -15.01 -8.79
CA ILE A 99 -12.22 -15.46 -9.94
C ILE A 99 -12.68 -16.89 -9.67
N LYS A 100 -14.00 -17.09 -9.71
CA LYS A 100 -14.62 -18.40 -9.45
C LYS A 100 -15.18 -18.98 -10.75
N HIS A 101 -14.81 -20.22 -11.03
CA HIS A 101 -15.45 -21.04 -12.05
C HIS A 101 -15.95 -22.32 -11.36
N SER A 102 -17.26 -22.57 -11.39
CA SER A 102 -17.89 -23.70 -10.69
C SER A 102 -17.58 -23.75 -9.17
N GLU A 103 -17.75 -22.62 -8.48
CA GLU A 103 -17.48 -22.41 -7.04
C GLU A 103 -16.01 -22.51 -6.59
N THR A 104 -15.14 -23.12 -7.39
CA THR A 104 -13.71 -23.19 -7.13
C THR A 104 -12.97 -21.95 -7.66
N PRO A 105 -12.04 -21.38 -6.88
CA PRO A 105 -11.09 -20.40 -7.40
C PRO A 105 -10.33 -21.00 -8.58
N ILE A 106 -10.17 -20.22 -9.66
CA ILE A 106 -9.31 -20.64 -10.77
C ILE A 106 -7.87 -20.71 -10.25
N LYS A 107 -7.05 -21.57 -10.86
CA LYS A 107 -5.62 -21.62 -10.61
C LYS A 107 -4.88 -21.61 -11.94
N PRO A 108 -3.74 -20.93 -12.03
CA PRO A 108 -2.90 -21.09 -13.20
C PRO A 108 -2.46 -22.55 -13.31
N THR A 109 -2.53 -23.10 -14.52
CA THR A 109 -2.04 -24.45 -14.82
C THR A 109 -0.51 -24.46 -14.96
N PHE A 110 0.08 -23.30 -15.23
CA PHE A 110 1.52 -23.13 -15.36
C PHE A 110 1.92 -21.74 -14.87
N VAL A 111 3.05 -21.66 -14.16
CA VAL A 111 3.68 -20.41 -13.75
C VAL A 111 5.19 -20.47 -14.04
N PHE A 112 5.76 -19.35 -14.51
CA PHE A 112 7.20 -19.23 -14.73
C PHE A 112 7.63 -17.77 -14.71
N GLY A 113 8.70 -17.46 -13.98
CA GLY A 113 9.21 -16.10 -13.84
C GLY A 113 10.72 -16.07 -14.04
N ALA A 114 11.21 -15.26 -14.98
CA ALA A 114 12.63 -15.18 -15.28
C ALA A 114 13.05 -13.84 -15.88
N VAL A 115 14.34 -13.53 -15.79
CA VAL A 115 14.98 -12.49 -16.58
C VAL A 115 15.80 -13.20 -17.67
N MET A 116 15.44 -12.95 -18.93
CA MET A 116 16.07 -13.58 -20.08
C MET A 116 16.23 -12.60 -21.24
N THR A 117 17.05 -12.95 -22.22
CA THR A 117 17.14 -12.21 -23.47
C THR A 117 15.88 -12.44 -24.32
N GLN A 118 15.58 -11.51 -25.24
CA GLN A 118 14.52 -11.70 -26.24
C GLN A 118 14.63 -13.04 -26.98
N LYS A 119 15.85 -13.47 -27.35
CA LYS A 119 16.08 -14.76 -28.03
C LYS A 119 15.60 -15.94 -27.18
N ASN A 120 15.87 -15.93 -25.89
CA ASN A 120 15.47 -17.01 -24.99
C ASN A 120 13.97 -16.96 -24.70
N TRP A 121 13.35 -15.77 -24.65
CA TRP A 121 11.90 -15.64 -24.60
C TRP A 121 11.20 -16.15 -25.87
N ILE A 122 11.78 -15.91 -27.06
CA ILE A 122 11.28 -16.51 -28.30
C ILE A 122 11.33 -18.04 -28.22
N ALA A 123 12.43 -18.60 -27.72
CA ALA A 123 12.55 -20.06 -27.52
C ALA A 123 11.53 -20.57 -26.49
N PHE A 124 11.31 -19.83 -25.40
CA PHE A 124 10.32 -20.15 -24.37
C PHE A 124 8.91 -20.25 -24.96
N PHE A 125 8.41 -19.22 -25.68
CA PHE A 125 7.05 -19.25 -26.22
C PHE A 125 6.86 -20.29 -27.35
N ASN A 126 7.93 -20.63 -28.08
CA ASN A 126 7.92 -21.77 -29.00
C ASN A 126 7.73 -23.10 -28.25
N GLN A 127 8.46 -23.30 -27.15
CA GLN A 127 8.41 -24.52 -26.35
C GLN A 127 7.15 -24.64 -25.50
N LEU A 128 6.60 -23.51 -25.03
CA LEU A 128 5.34 -23.44 -24.31
C LEU A 128 4.19 -23.99 -25.18
N ASN A 129 4.24 -23.75 -26.50
CA ASN A 129 3.26 -24.22 -27.48
C ASN A 129 1.81 -24.01 -27.02
N LEU A 130 1.48 -22.74 -26.76
CA LEU A 130 0.16 -22.31 -26.30
C LEU A 130 -0.97 -22.84 -27.20
N GLN A 131 -2.09 -23.25 -26.63
CA GLN A 131 -3.30 -23.72 -27.33
C GLN A 131 -4.38 -22.61 -27.39
N GLU A 132 -5.43 -22.81 -28.18
CA GLU A 132 -6.50 -21.81 -28.35
C GLU A 132 -7.46 -21.69 -27.15
N ASP A 133 -7.52 -22.72 -26.31
CA ASP A 133 -8.30 -22.75 -25.07
C ASP A 133 -7.51 -22.25 -23.85
N GLU A 134 -6.31 -21.71 -24.10
CA GLU A 134 -5.42 -21.15 -23.09
C GLU A 134 -5.27 -19.63 -23.24
N MET A 135 -5.25 -18.94 -22.10
CA MET A 135 -4.92 -17.52 -22.00
C MET A 135 -3.73 -17.35 -21.07
N VAL A 136 -2.79 -16.51 -21.47
CA VAL A 136 -1.56 -16.26 -20.72
C VAL A 136 -1.57 -14.84 -20.20
N LEU A 137 -1.47 -14.69 -18.89
CA LEU A 137 -1.06 -13.44 -18.28
C LEU A 137 0.45 -13.31 -18.40
N VAL A 138 0.91 -12.21 -18.99
CA VAL A 138 2.32 -11.85 -19.03
C VAL A 138 2.48 -10.52 -18.30
N SER A 139 3.32 -10.50 -17.27
CA SER A 139 3.59 -9.29 -16.51
C SER A 139 5.08 -8.99 -16.44
N SER A 140 5.40 -7.70 -16.37
CA SER A 140 6.62 -7.19 -15.78
C SER A 140 6.31 -6.72 -14.36
N PRO A 141 7.31 -6.34 -13.55
CA PRO A 141 7.06 -5.76 -12.23
C PRO A 141 6.15 -4.52 -12.21
N GLN A 142 5.91 -3.86 -13.35
CA GLN A 142 5.21 -2.57 -13.45
C GLN A 142 3.95 -2.62 -14.32
N HIS A 143 3.82 -3.60 -15.21
CA HIS A 143 2.71 -3.66 -16.16
C HIS A 143 2.33 -5.09 -16.49
N VAL A 144 1.11 -5.28 -16.97
CA VAL A 144 0.55 -6.59 -17.27
C VAL A 144 -0.35 -6.54 -18.49
N VAL A 145 -0.22 -7.59 -19.29
CA VAL A 145 -0.93 -7.82 -20.53
C VAL A 145 -1.46 -9.26 -20.52
N TYR A 146 -2.42 -9.56 -21.39
CA TYR A 146 -2.70 -10.96 -21.72
C TYR A 146 -2.35 -11.24 -23.17
N LEU A 147 -2.03 -12.50 -23.45
CA LEU A 147 -2.01 -13.02 -24.80
C LEU A 147 -2.74 -14.35 -24.89
N MET A 148 -3.26 -14.65 -26.06
CA MET A 148 -3.90 -15.92 -26.38
C MET A 148 -3.51 -16.36 -27.79
N ARG A 149 -3.70 -17.63 -28.11
CA ARG A 149 -3.53 -18.13 -29.48
C ARG A 149 -4.85 -18.06 -30.25
N LYS A 150 -4.77 -17.69 -31.53
CA LYS A 150 -5.87 -17.74 -32.49
C LYS A 150 -5.34 -18.27 -33.83
N GLY A 151 -5.61 -19.53 -34.10
CA GLY A 151 -5.01 -20.29 -35.19
C GLY A 151 -3.50 -20.37 -35.06
N VAL A 152 -2.80 -19.84 -36.08
CA VAL A 152 -1.33 -19.82 -36.15
C VAL A 152 -0.72 -18.53 -35.57
N GLN A 153 -1.55 -17.61 -35.08
CA GLN A 153 -1.12 -16.30 -34.59
C GLN A 153 -1.38 -16.14 -33.10
N TYR A 154 -0.72 -15.16 -32.50
CA TYR A 154 -0.99 -14.70 -31.14
C TYR A 154 -1.84 -13.43 -31.20
N GLN A 155 -2.75 -13.27 -30.26
CA GLN A 155 -3.42 -12.00 -29.98
C GLN A 155 -2.91 -11.48 -28.64
N LEU A 156 -2.40 -10.26 -28.63
CA LEU A 156 -1.90 -9.57 -27.44
C LEU A 156 -2.85 -8.42 -27.10
N TYR A 157 -3.31 -8.35 -25.87
CA TYR A 157 -4.05 -7.20 -25.35
C TYR A 157 -3.20 -6.49 -24.30
N ASP A 158 -2.92 -5.22 -24.58
CA ASP A 158 -2.34 -4.30 -23.61
C ASP A 158 -3.42 -3.28 -23.19
N PRO A 159 -3.75 -3.18 -21.90
CA PRO A 159 -4.67 -2.16 -21.39
C PRO A 159 -4.31 -0.71 -21.77
N ASN A 160 -3.08 -0.40 -22.17
CA ASN A 160 -2.67 0.93 -22.62
C ASN A 160 -2.99 1.21 -24.10
N GLU A 161 -3.28 0.18 -24.90
CA GLU A 161 -3.48 0.33 -26.34
C GLU A 161 -4.91 0.77 -26.68
N GLU A 162 -5.04 1.81 -27.51
CA GLU A 162 -6.34 2.35 -27.90
C GLU A 162 -7.15 1.37 -28.76
N ALA A 163 -6.46 0.56 -29.58
CA ALA A 163 -7.05 -0.33 -30.57
C ALA A 163 -7.45 -1.71 -30.02
N GLY A 164 -7.16 -2.01 -28.75
CA GLY A 164 -7.42 -3.32 -28.14
C GLY A 164 -6.41 -4.38 -28.53
N GLU A 165 -6.86 -5.48 -29.14
CA GLU A 165 -5.99 -6.64 -29.43
C GLU A 165 -5.09 -6.42 -30.66
N LYS A 166 -3.78 -6.63 -30.48
CA LYS A 166 -2.76 -6.65 -31.53
C LYS A 166 -2.45 -8.08 -31.97
N ASN A 167 -2.56 -8.35 -33.27
CA ASN A 167 -2.22 -9.67 -33.83
C ASN A 167 -0.72 -9.79 -34.10
N CYS A 168 -0.09 -10.84 -33.57
CA CYS A 168 1.33 -11.15 -33.74
C CYS A 168 1.48 -12.48 -34.50
N LYS A 169 2.11 -12.44 -35.68
CA LYS A 169 2.18 -13.58 -36.61
C LYS A 169 3.15 -14.69 -36.19
N SER A 170 4.06 -14.40 -35.27
CA SER A 170 5.10 -15.33 -34.82
C SER A 170 5.58 -14.99 -33.40
N PRO A 171 6.25 -15.92 -32.71
CA PRO A 171 6.87 -15.64 -31.40
C PRO A 171 7.84 -14.47 -31.43
N LYS A 172 8.59 -14.28 -32.53
CA LYS A 172 9.46 -13.10 -32.69
C LYS A 172 8.66 -11.80 -32.70
N SER A 173 7.58 -11.73 -33.47
CA SER A 173 6.72 -10.53 -33.48
C SER A 173 6.02 -10.31 -32.14
N LEU A 174 5.68 -11.39 -31.43
CA LEU A 174 5.08 -11.32 -30.09
C LEU A 174 6.07 -10.74 -29.08
N ILE A 175 7.32 -11.24 -29.04
CA ILE A 175 8.34 -10.74 -28.12
C ILE A 175 8.64 -9.26 -28.37
N ASN A 176 8.71 -8.83 -29.64
CA ASN A 176 8.86 -7.42 -29.96
C ASN A 176 7.67 -6.59 -29.41
N ALA A 177 6.44 -7.08 -29.60
CA ALA A 177 5.24 -6.40 -29.10
C ALA A 177 5.18 -6.37 -27.56
N LEU A 178 5.63 -7.43 -26.88
CA LEU A 178 5.75 -7.46 -25.42
C LEU A 178 6.84 -6.50 -24.92
N SER A 179 7.98 -6.42 -25.62
CA SER A 179 9.05 -5.48 -25.32
C SER A 179 8.56 -4.03 -25.38
N GLU A 180 7.76 -3.71 -26.41
CA GLU A 180 7.12 -2.41 -26.59
C GLU A 180 6.09 -2.13 -25.48
N ALA A 181 5.11 -3.03 -25.30
CA ALA A 181 4.02 -2.90 -24.33
C ALA A 181 4.51 -2.75 -22.88
N LEU A 182 5.53 -3.53 -22.50
CA LEU A 182 6.07 -3.55 -21.13
C LEU A 182 7.25 -2.58 -20.94
N ASN A 183 7.61 -1.80 -21.98
CA ASN A 183 8.75 -0.89 -22.01
C ASN A 183 10.08 -1.57 -21.57
N LEU A 184 10.36 -2.73 -22.18
CA LEU A 184 11.55 -3.54 -21.93
C LEU A 184 12.52 -3.47 -23.11
N GLY A 185 13.80 -3.67 -22.84
CA GLY A 185 14.85 -3.76 -23.86
C GLY A 185 15.14 -5.20 -24.29
N ASP A 186 16.39 -5.45 -24.70
CA ASP A 186 16.86 -6.78 -25.11
C ASP A 186 16.83 -7.81 -23.97
N VAL A 187 16.93 -7.33 -22.72
CA VAL A 187 16.77 -8.09 -21.50
C VAL A 187 15.38 -7.83 -20.95
N MET A 188 14.59 -8.91 -20.82
CA MET A 188 13.20 -8.83 -20.39
C MET A 188 13.01 -9.70 -19.15
N GLY A 189 12.46 -9.11 -18.09
CA GLY A 189 11.98 -9.82 -16.92
C GLY A 189 10.48 -10.01 -17.01
N LEU A 190 10.05 -11.24 -17.31
CA LEU A 190 8.63 -11.58 -17.46
C LEU A 190 8.21 -12.62 -16.44
N GLU A 191 6.97 -12.46 -15.99
CA GLU A 191 6.21 -13.35 -15.13
C GLU A 191 5.02 -13.88 -15.96
N VAL A 192 4.99 -15.18 -16.18
CA VAL A 192 4.04 -15.87 -17.06
C VAL A 192 3.13 -16.76 -16.23
N GLN A 193 1.81 -16.61 -16.41
CA GLN A 193 0.80 -17.49 -15.81
C GLN A 193 -0.17 -17.95 -16.89
N VAL A 194 -0.40 -19.26 -17.02
CA VAL A 194 -1.32 -19.83 -18.03
C VAL A 194 -2.62 -20.26 -17.35
N PHE A 195 -3.75 -19.86 -17.93
CA PHE A 195 -5.10 -20.23 -17.50
C PHE A 195 -5.80 -21.00 -18.63
N GLN A 196 -6.55 -22.04 -18.30
CA GLN A 196 -7.23 -22.92 -19.26
C GLN A 196 -8.73 -23.00 -18.94
N LYS A 197 -9.58 -23.08 -19.97
CA LYS A 197 -11.05 -23.13 -19.84
C LYS A 197 -11.54 -24.34 -19.05
N VAL A 198 -11.28 -25.57 -19.49
CA VAL A 198 -11.49 -26.84 -18.75
C VAL A 198 -10.73 -27.95 -19.50
N GLY A 199 -10.02 -28.83 -18.80
CA GLY A 199 -9.46 -30.07 -19.37
C GLY A 199 -8.21 -30.58 -18.63
N PRO A 200 -7.84 -31.86 -18.79
CA PRO A 200 -6.55 -32.34 -18.31
C PRO A 200 -5.41 -31.64 -19.06
N GLN A 201 -4.41 -31.19 -18.30
CA GLN A 201 -3.20 -30.56 -18.82
C GLN A 201 -2.28 -31.65 -19.40
N ILE A 202 -2.35 -31.87 -20.71
CA ILE A 202 -1.58 -32.96 -21.34
C ILE A 202 -0.32 -32.44 -22.04
N HIS A 203 -0.27 -31.18 -22.49
CA HIS A 203 0.84 -30.70 -23.34
C HIS A 203 1.87 -29.80 -22.66
N LEU A 204 1.50 -29.07 -21.60
CA LEU A 204 2.43 -28.13 -20.96
C LEU A 204 3.51 -28.89 -20.18
N LYS A 205 4.77 -28.56 -20.46
CA LYS A 205 5.91 -29.06 -19.67
C LYS A 205 5.92 -28.40 -18.28
N ASP A 206 6.53 -29.09 -17.32
CA ASP A 206 6.87 -28.51 -16.03
C ASP A 206 7.76 -27.26 -16.19
N SER A 207 7.57 -26.25 -15.33
CA SER A 207 8.37 -25.02 -15.31
C SER A 207 9.86 -25.32 -15.16
N LYS A 208 10.19 -26.41 -14.45
CA LYS A 208 11.56 -26.95 -14.32
C LYS A 208 12.29 -27.03 -15.67
N SER A 209 11.61 -27.48 -16.73
CA SER A 209 12.21 -27.68 -18.05
C SER A 209 12.60 -26.38 -18.78
N PHE A 210 12.12 -25.22 -18.32
CA PHE A 210 12.40 -23.93 -18.92
C PHE A 210 13.58 -23.21 -18.26
N TYR A 211 14.05 -23.67 -17.10
CA TYR A 211 15.20 -23.05 -16.44
C TYR A 211 16.52 -23.21 -17.22
N ASP A 212 16.62 -24.19 -18.12
CA ASP A 212 17.74 -24.32 -19.05
C ASP A 212 17.85 -23.15 -20.05
N LEU A 213 16.76 -22.39 -20.25
CA LEU A 213 16.76 -21.17 -21.07
C LEU A 213 17.19 -19.93 -20.28
N VAL A 214 17.28 -20.02 -18.95
CA VAL A 214 17.62 -18.87 -18.11
C VAL A 214 19.13 -18.65 -18.17
N VAL A 215 19.52 -17.38 -18.29
CA VAL A 215 20.92 -16.98 -18.20
C VAL A 215 21.20 -16.58 -16.75
N PRO A 216 22.12 -17.25 -16.04
CA PRO A 216 22.53 -16.85 -14.70
C PRO A 216 23.01 -15.38 -14.69
N ASP A 217 22.85 -14.72 -13.55
CA ASP A 217 23.31 -13.34 -13.30
C ASP A 217 22.67 -12.23 -14.15
N LEU A 218 21.74 -12.55 -15.05
CA LEU A 218 21.04 -11.54 -15.82
C LEU A 218 20.08 -10.75 -14.92
N THR A 219 20.23 -9.43 -14.91
CA THR A 219 19.38 -8.52 -14.14
C THR A 219 18.66 -7.53 -15.03
N LEU A 220 17.40 -7.27 -14.73
CA LEU A 220 16.60 -6.20 -15.29
C LEU A 220 16.62 -5.00 -14.33
N GLN A 221 16.88 -3.79 -14.85
CA GLN A 221 16.73 -2.54 -14.11
C GLN A 221 15.43 -1.85 -14.51
N LEU A 222 14.56 -1.57 -13.53
CA LEU A 222 13.32 -0.83 -13.73
C LEU A 222 13.14 0.16 -12.57
N GLU A 223 13.00 1.46 -12.88
CA GLU A 223 12.80 2.53 -11.90
C GLU A 223 13.79 2.49 -10.70
N GLY A 224 15.07 2.25 -11.00
CA GLY A 224 16.12 2.17 -9.97
C GLY A 224 16.09 0.90 -9.12
N LYS A 225 15.23 -0.08 -9.44
CA LYS A 225 15.18 -1.40 -8.81
C LYS A 225 15.75 -2.47 -9.73
N SER A 226 16.57 -3.34 -9.14
CA SER A 226 17.10 -4.54 -9.81
C SER A 226 16.19 -5.75 -9.59
N TYR A 227 15.95 -6.49 -10.67
CA TYR A 227 15.21 -7.75 -10.69
C TYR A 227 16.08 -8.83 -11.33
N ASN A 228 16.17 -9.99 -10.70
CA ASN A 228 16.77 -11.19 -11.27
C ASN A 228 15.72 -12.30 -11.38
N SER A 229 16.06 -13.39 -12.05
CA SER A 229 15.15 -14.51 -12.28
C SER A 229 14.62 -15.13 -10.99
N LEU A 230 15.46 -15.30 -9.97
CA LEU A 230 15.03 -15.80 -8.66
C LEU A 230 13.91 -14.93 -8.08
N LYS A 231 14.07 -13.60 -8.06
CA LYS A 231 13.07 -12.68 -7.52
C LYS A 231 11.72 -12.74 -8.25
N LEU A 232 11.73 -12.92 -9.58
CA LEU A 232 10.49 -13.08 -10.36
C LEU A 232 9.83 -14.45 -10.10
N ALA A 233 10.61 -15.52 -10.00
CA ALA A 233 10.09 -16.84 -9.64
C ALA A 233 9.49 -16.86 -8.22
N LEU A 234 10.11 -16.16 -7.26
CA LEU A 234 9.57 -15.99 -5.90
C LEU A 234 8.17 -15.35 -5.90
N ARG A 235 7.96 -14.32 -6.72
CA ARG A 235 6.66 -13.62 -6.84
C ARG A 235 5.54 -14.53 -7.36
N LEU A 236 5.87 -15.54 -8.15
CA LEU A 236 4.94 -16.52 -8.69
C LEU A 236 4.82 -17.78 -7.83
N ASN A 237 5.55 -17.87 -6.72
CA ASN A 237 5.60 -19.06 -5.86
C ASN A 237 5.97 -20.35 -6.64
N ASP A 238 6.92 -20.25 -7.57
CA ASP A 238 7.45 -21.40 -8.31
C ASP A 238 8.58 -22.10 -7.52
N PRO A 239 8.33 -23.25 -6.86
CA PRO A 239 9.35 -23.91 -6.04
C PRO A 239 10.50 -24.51 -6.86
N TYR A 240 10.32 -24.77 -8.16
CA TYR A 240 11.35 -25.37 -8.99
C TYR A 240 12.55 -24.44 -9.19
N CYS A 241 12.36 -23.13 -9.00
CA CYS A 241 13.44 -22.15 -9.08
C CYS A 241 14.58 -22.42 -8.08
N LEU A 242 14.28 -23.04 -6.93
CA LEU A 242 15.26 -23.26 -5.86
C LEU A 242 16.34 -24.27 -6.26
N GLU A 243 15.99 -25.27 -7.07
CA GLU A 243 16.98 -26.25 -7.55
C GLU A 243 17.99 -25.59 -8.49
N TYR A 244 17.52 -24.69 -9.35
CA TYR A 244 18.34 -23.99 -10.32
C TYR A 244 19.19 -22.88 -9.68
N PHE A 245 18.58 -22.00 -8.89
CA PHE A 245 19.26 -20.91 -8.17
C PHE A 245 19.82 -21.35 -6.82
N LYS A 246 20.11 -22.64 -6.65
CA LYS A 246 20.51 -23.17 -5.35
C LYS A 246 21.63 -22.35 -4.75
N ASN A 247 22.61 -21.91 -5.54
CA ASN A 247 23.79 -21.17 -5.04
C ASN A 247 23.49 -19.73 -4.60
N ASP A 248 22.37 -19.16 -5.04
CA ASP A 248 21.96 -17.79 -4.70
C ASP A 248 21.00 -17.76 -3.50
N ILE A 249 20.54 -18.93 -3.04
CA ILE A 249 19.67 -19.06 -1.86
C ILE A 249 20.41 -18.57 -0.61
N ASN A 250 19.81 -17.60 0.09
CA ASN A 250 20.28 -17.07 1.36
C ASN A 250 19.10 -16.55 2.20
N GLU A 251 19.38 -15.94 3.34
CA GLU A 251 18.39 -15.31 4.23
C GLU A 251 17.42 -14.36 3.49
N LYS A 252 17.93 -13.51 2.60
CA LYS A 252 17.09 -12.55 1.85
C LYS A 252 16.09 -13.27 0.96
N THR A 253 16.43 -14.46 0.46
CA THR A 253 15.51 -15.32 -0.30
C THR A 253 14.31 -15.71 0.55
N LEU A 254 14.53 -16.12 1.81
CA LEU A 254 13.45 -16.43 2.74
C LEU A 254 12.58 -15.20 3.02
N LYS A 255 13.20 -14.05 3.32
CA LYS A 255 12.47 -12.79 3.55
C LYS A 255 11.58 -12.41 2.37
N MET A 256 12.10 -12.48 1.15
CA MET A 256 11.35 -12.19 -0.07
C MET A 256 10.23 -13.20 -0.30
N ALA A 257 10.46 -14.50 -0.05
CA ALA A 257 9.43 -15.51 -0.17
C ALA A 257 8.25 -15.26 0.79
N VAL A 258 8.54 -14.85 2.04
CA VAL A 258 7.50 -14.44 2.99
C VAL A 258 6.77 -13.18 2.51
N LEU A 259 7.50 -12.14 2.08
CA LEU A 259 6.92 -10.90 1.55
C LEU A 259 5.97 -11.15 0.37
N TYR A 260 6.35 -12.03 -0.55
CA TYR A 260 5.56 -12.38 -1.73
C TYR A 260 4.50 -13.45 -1.48
N LYS A 261 4.34 -13.89 -0.23
CA LYS A 261 3.37 -14.94 0.17
C LYS A 261 3.58 -16.24 -0.62
N ALA A 262 4.85 -16.56 -0.89
CA ALA A 262 5.28 -17.74 -1.62
C ALA A 262 5.42 -18.94 -0.67
N ASP A 263 4.29 -19.45 -0.20
CA ASP A 263 4.21 -20.51 0.81
C ASP A 263 4.93 -21.81 0.42
N ALA A 264 4.81 -22.26 -0.83
CA ALA A 264 5.50 -23.46 -1.31
C ALA A 264 7.03 -23.28 -1.28
N ILE A 265 7.50 -22.08 -1.59
CA ILE A 265 8.92 -21.75 -1.53
C ILE A 265 9.40 -21.64 -0.09
N VAL A 266 8.64 -20.98 0.79
CA VAL A 266 9.00 -20.90 2.22
C VAL A 266 9.10 -22.31 2.81
N GLU A 267 8.15 -23.19 2.52
CA GLU A 267 8.18 -24.58 2.96
C GLU A 267 9.44 -25.31 2.47
N ALA A 268 9.76 -25.19 1.18
CA ALA A 268 10.97 -25.79 0.62
C ALA A 268 12.26 -25.23 1.25
N LEU A 269 12.32 -23.92 1.49
CA LEU A 269 13.49 -23.26 2.09
C LEU A 269 13.76 -23.75 3.52
N VAL A 270 12.72 -23.86 4.34
CA VAL A 270 12.87 -24.25 5.76
C VAL A 270 12.96 -25.76 5.98
N THR A 271 12.70 -26.58 4.96
CA THR A 271 12.80 -28.05 5.04
C THR A 271 14.02 -28.59 4.32
N SER A 272 14.26 -28.14 3.09
CA SER A 272 15.23 -28.74 2.17
C SER A 272 16.51 -27.89 2.03
N TYR A 273 16.43 -26.60 2.38
CA TYR A 273 17.54 -25.66 2.25
C TYR A 273 17.96 -25.03 3.59
N GLU A 274 17.57 -25.60 4.74
CA GLU A 274 17.81 -25.01 6.07
C GLU A 274 19.30 -24.65 6.31
N VAL A 275 20.22 -25.55 5.94
CA VAL A 275 21.67 -25.32 6.07
C VAL A 275 22.12 -24.17 5.18
N LYS A 276 21.56 -24.07 3.96
CA LYS A 276 21.99 -23.11 2.95
C LYS A 276 21.54 -21.70 3.25
N ILE A 277 20.33 -21.53 3.77
CA ILE A 277 19.86 -20.23 4.27
C ILE A 277 20.46 -19.87 5.63
N GLY A 278 21.26 -20.76 6.25
CA GLY A 278 21.82 -20.53 7.58
C GLY A 278 20.76 -20.52 8.68
N LEU A 279 19.73 -21.36 8.56
CA LEU A 279 18.58 -21.37 9.47
C LEU A 279 19.03 -21.68 10.90
N ASN A 280 18.94 -20.67 11.76
CA ASN A 280 19.22 -20.73 13.19
C ASN A 280 18.05 -20.09 13.96
N ASP A 281 18.06 -20.15 15.29
CA ASP A 281 16.96 -19.62 16.12
C ASP A 281 16.69 -18.11 15.86
N SER A 282 17.73 -17.32 15.57
CA SER A 282 17.56 -15.90 15.21
C SER A 282 16.81 -15.74 13.89
N LEU A 283 17.23 -16.46 12.84
CA LEU A 283 16.57 -16.39 11.54
C LEU A 283 15.15 -16.99 11.58
N MET A 284 14.92 -18.04 12.36
CA MET A 284 13.56 -18.59 12.56
C MET A 284 12.64 -17.54 13.20
N LYS A 285 13.14 -16.81 14.20
CA LYS A 285 12.41 -15.71 14.84
C LYS A 285 12.14 -14.57 13.87
N GLU A 286 13.11 -14.19 13.06
CA GLU A 286 12.92 -13.16 12.02
C GLU A 286 11.88 -13.59 10.98
N ALA A 287 11.91 -14.84 10.53
CA ALA A 287 10.91 -15.38 9.61
C ALA A 287 9.49 -15.35 10.21
N ILE A 288 9.34 -15.64 11.51
CA ILE A 288 8.08 -15.43 12.23
C ILE A 288 7.69 -13.96 12.19
N CYS A 289 8.58 -13.04 12.59
CA CYS A 289 8.30 -11.60 12.57
C CYS A 289 7.97 -11.06 11.18
N TRP A 290 8.61 -11.56 10.12
CA TRP A 290 8.28 -11.21 8.73
C TRP A 290 6.88 -11.72 8.37
N SER A 291 6.54 -12.97 8.72
CA SER A 291 5.22 -13.51 8.42
C SER A 291 4.10 -12.73 9.13
N LEU A 292 4.36 -12.26 10.35
CA LEU A 292 3.48 -11.38 11.09
C LEU A 292 3.40 -9.99 10.45
N GLY A 293 4.55 -9.34 10.23
CA GLY A 293 4.64 -7.99 9.70
C GLY A 293 4.15 -7.83 8.26
N TYR A 294 4.13 -8.91 7.48
CA TYR A 294 3.58 -8.94 6.12
C TYR A 294 2.16 -9.54 6.05
N GLY A 295 1.52 -9.82 7.19
CA GLY A 295 0.17 -10.37 7.23
C GLY A 295 0.03 -11.74 6.54
N SER A 296 1.11 -12.52 6.47
CA SER A 296 1.15 -13.80 5.76
C SER A 296 0.61 -14.92 6.64
N TYR A 297 -0.72 -14.92 6.87
CA TYR A 297 -1.38 -15.79 7.85
C TYR A 297 -1.10 -17.27 7.61
N LYS A 298 -1.18 -17.73 6.35
CA LYS A 298 -0.88 -19.12 5.99
C LYS A 298 0.57 -19.50 6.34
N ILE A 299 1.53 -18.67 5.94
CA ILE A 299 2.96 -18.92 6.19
C ILE A 299 3.24 -18.95 7.69
N PHE A 300 2.73 -17.99 8.46
CA PHE A 300 2.87 -18.00 9.91
C PHE A 300 2.38 -19.32 10.52
N ASN A 301 1.17 -19.75 10.14
CA ASN A 301 0.57 -20.99 10.61
C ASN A 301 1.39 -22.23 10.26
N ASP A 302 1.93 -22.30 9.05
CA ASP A 302 2.72 -23.44 8.61
C ASP A 302 4.10 -23.46 9.28
N LEU A 303 4.70 -22.29 9.54
CA LEU A 303 5.93 -22.19 10.32
C LEU A 303 5.71 -22.68 11.76
N ILE A 304 4.72 -22.17 12.49
CA ILE A 304 4.53 -22.52 13.92
C ILE A 304 4.07 -23.96 14.14
N LYS A 305 3.55 -24.67 13.13
CA LYS A 305 3.30 -26.12 13.20
C LYS A 305 4.59 -26.93 13.30
N LYS A 306 5.73 -26.38 12.86
CA LYS A 306 7.03 -27.02 12.96
C LYS A 306 7.60 -26.81 14.36
N GLU A 307 8.00 -27.91 15.01
CA GLU A 307 8.47 -27.91 16.41
C GLU A 307 9.59 -26.87 16.68
N LYS A 308 10.59 -26.77 15.79
CA LYS A 308 11.70 -25.81 15.91
C LYS A 308 11.21 -24.36 16.00
N PHE A 309 10.27 -23.96 15.13
CA PHE A 309 9.70 -22.61 15.09
C PHE A 309 8.77 -22.35 16.28
N SER A 310 7.96 -23.33 16.68
CA SER A 310 7.11 -23.24 17.87
C SER A 310 7.93 -23.01 19.15
N ARG A 311 9.06 -23.72 19.27
CA ARG A 311 10.03 -23.52 20.37
C ARG A 311 10.63 -22.12 20.34
N VAL A 312 11.07 -21.64 19.18
CA VAL A 312 11.64 -20.30 19.02
C VAL A 312 10.63 -19.22 19.39
N LEU A 313 9.38 -19.33 18.91
CA LEU A 313 8.29 -18.41 19.27
C LEU A 313 8.08 -18.39 20.79
N THR A 314 7.95 -19.57 21.40
CA THR A 314 7.75 -19.73 22.84
C THR A 314 8.89 -19.13 23.66
N SER A 315 10.15 -19.39 23.26
CA SER A 315 11.32 -18.82 23.92
C SER A 315 11.36 -17.29 23.80
N GLY A 316 11.09 -16.74 22.62
CA GLY A 316 11.04 -15.29 22.42
C GLY A 316 9.93 -14.61 23.22
N ILE A 317 8.79 -15.27 23.39
CA ILE A 317 7.69 -14.80 24.26
C ILE A 317 8.14 -14.75 25.72
N LEU A 318 8.84 -15.78 26.21
CA LEU A 318 9.38 -15.85 27.58
C LEU A 318 10.50 -14.84 27.85
N ASP A 319 11.30 -14.51 26.83
CA ASP A 319 12.37 -13.52 26.91
C ASP A 319 11.88 -12.06 26.88
N SER A 320 10.63 -11.81 27.30
CA SER A 320 9.99 -10.49 27.35
C SER A 320 9.95 -9.78 25.98
N GLN A 321 9.73 -10.54 24.92
CA GLN A 321 9.54 -10.00 23.56
C GLN A 321 8.15 -10.28 23.00
N SER A 322 7.19 -10.63 23.87
CA SER A 322 5.79 -10.86 23.49
C SER A 322 5.20 -9.65 22.77
N PHE A 323 5.49 -8.44 23.24
CA PHE A 323 5.02 -7.21 22.61
C PHE A 323 5.59 -6.97 21.21
N VAL A 324 6.78 -7.52 20.90
CA VAL A 324 7.38 -7.41 19.55
C VAL A 324 6.58 -8.21 18.55
N PHE A 325 6.17 -9.43 18.89
CA PHE A 325 5.31 -10.25 18.03
C PHE A 325 3.92 -9.62 17.84
N ILE A 326 3.31 -9.10 18.93
CA ILE A 326 2.04 -8.36 18.85
C ILE A 326 2.20 -7.13 17.94
N GLY A 327 3.28 -6.36 18.11
CA GLY A 327 3.59 -5.22 17.26
C GLY A 327 3.69 -5.59 15.78
N HIS A 328 4.43 -6.65 15.45
CA HIS A 328 4.50 -7.15 14.08
C HIS A 328 3.14 -7.61 13.54
N ALA A 329 2.30 -8.26 14.36
CA ALA A 329 0.96 -8.67 13.94
C ALA A 329 0.04 -7.48 13.64
N ILE A 330 0.16 -6.38 14.41
CA ILE A 330 -0.50 -5.10 14.11
C ILE A 330 0.00 -4.55 12.76
N PHE A 331 1.32 -4.59 12.50
CA PHE A 331 1.86 -4.15 11.21
C PHE A 331 1.38 -4.96 10.01
N GLY A 332 1.09 -6.25 10.19
CA GLY A 332 0.54 -7.12 9.14
C GLY A 332 -0.93 -6.87 8.81
N GLU A 333 -1.63 -6.09 9.61
CA GLU A 333 -3.01 -5.64 9.41
C GLU A 333 -4.06 -6.76 9.34
N HIS A 334 -3.69 -8.00 9.71
CA HIS A 334 -4.54 -9.19 9.58
C HIS A 334 -5.20 -9.55 10.93
N PRO A 335 -6.51 -9.31 11.14
CA PRO A 335 -7.16 -9.47 12.43
C PRO A 335 -7.06 -10.88 13.02
N GLU A 336 -7.29 -11.91 12.20
CA GLU A 336 -7.22 -13.31 12.62
C GLU A 336 -5.80 -13.71 13.04
N LEU A 337 -4.78 -13.23 12.32
CA LEU A 337 -3.37 -13.42 12.67
C LEU A 337 -3.04 -12.74 14.00
N PHE A 338 -3.51 -11.50 14.17
CA PHE A 338 -3.36 -10.75 15.41
C PHE A 338 -4.02 -11.46 16.59
N GLU A 339 -5.27 -11.90 16.47
CA GLU A 339 -5.98 -12.66 17.51
C GLU A 339 -5.23 -13.94 17.89
N GLN A 340 -4.71 -14.65 16.90
CA GLN A 340 -3.93 -15.85 17.13
C GLN A 340 -2.66 -15.56 17.94
N VAL A 341 -1.90 -14.52 17.58
CA VAL A 341 -0.69 -14.11 18.30
C VAL A 341 -1.03 -13.64 19.71
N LEU A 342 -2.07 -12.82 19.87
CA LEU A 342 -2.52 -12.33 21.17
C LEU A 342 -2.92 -13.49 22.07
N ARG A 343 -3.66 -14.47 21.55
CA ARG A 343 -4.02 -15.70 22.29
C ARG A 343 -2.78 -16.49 22.72
N ILE A 344 -1.79 -16.67 21.84
CA ILE A 344 -0.54 -17.37 22.19
C ILE A 344 0.19 -16.62 23.32
N CYS A 345 0.34 -15.30 23.19
CA CYS A 345 1.06 -14.47 24.18
C CYS A 345 0.33 -14.36 25.53
N THR A 346 -0.93 -14.75 25.62
CA THR A 346 -1.77 -14.64 26.82
C THR A 346 -2.01 -15.97 27.53
N GLN A 347 -1.39 -17.05 27.07
CA GLN A 347 -1.48 -18.37 27.70
C GLN A 347 -0.50 -18.51 28.88
N GLY A 348 -0.99 -19.02 30.01
CA GLY A 348 -0.16 -19.49 31.13
C GLY A 348 0.88 -18.47 31.63
N LEU A 349 2.15 -18.85 31.61
CA LEU A 349 3.26 -18.02 32.08
C LEU A 349 3.54 -16.81 31.18
N TYR A 350 3.21 -16.90 29.89
CA TYR A 350 3.44 -15.82 28.92
C TYR A 350 2.66 -14.55 29.27
N LYS A 351 1.44 -14.73 29.78
CA LYS A 351 0.59 -13.62 30.23
C LYS A 351 1.30 -12.76 31.27
N LYS A 352 2.01 -13.35 32.23
CA LYS A 352 2.70 -12.59 33.29
C LYS A 352 3.83 -11.72 32.73
N SER A 353 4.63 -12.27 31.81
CA SER A 353 5.70 -11.54 31.12
C SER A 353 5.11 -10.41 30.28
N LEU A 354 4.09 -10.69 29.45
CA LEU A 354 3.42 -9.67 28.65
C LEU A 354 2.82 -8.55 29.51
N MET A 355 2.18 -8.88 30.64
CA MET A 355 1.61 -7.86 31.54
C MET A 355 2.66 -6.96 32.19
N PHE A 356 3.85 -7.49 32.45
CA PHE A 356 4.97 -6.69 32.94
C PHE A 356 5.43 -5.69 31.86
N ASP A 357 5.64 -6.18 30.63
CA ASP A 357 6.08 -5.36 29.50
C ASP A 357 5.07 -4.26 29.15
N LEU A 358 3.78 -4.59 29.10
CA LEU A 358 2.74 -3.63 28.71
C LEU A 358 2.60 -2.48 29.71
N LYS A 359 2.95 -2.68 30.98
CA LYS A 359 2.95 -1.64 32.01
C LYS A 359 4.26 -0.85 32.07
N PHE A 360 5.31 -1.33 31.40
CA PHE A 360 6.59 -0.63 31.34
C PHE A 360 6.43 0.70 30.61
N ARG A 361 6.84 1.79 31.27
CA ARG A 361 6.82 3.14 30.72
C ARG A 361 8.20 3.53 30.23
N LYS A 362 8.26 4.00 28.99
CA LYS A 362 9.47 4.59 28.38
C LYS A 362 9.77 5.96 29.00
N LYS A 363 10.93 6.52 28.65
CA LYS A 363 11.38 7.85 29.12
C LYS A 363 10.45 8.99 28.70
N ASP A 364 9.72 8.82 27.61
CA ASP A 364 8.72 9.77 27.10
C ASP A 364 7.36 9.66 27.83
N GLY A 365 7.27 8.81 28.85
CA GLY A 365 6.05 8.61 29.65
C GLY A 365 5.04 7.62 29.05
N LYS A 366 5.23 7.17 27.79
CA LYS A 366 4.33 6.23 27.13
C LYS A 366 4.60 4.80 27.59
N SER A 367 3.53 4.06 27.84
CA SER A 367 3.61 2.61 28.00
C SER A 367 3.74 1.89 26.66
N ILE A 368 4.28 0.67 26.66
CA ILE A 368 4.27 -0.20 25.47
C ILE A 368 2.82 -0.47 25.01
N ALA A 369 1.88 -0.59 25.95
CA ALA A 369 0.46 -0.75 25.62
C ALA A 369 -0.08 0.43 24.79
N THR A 370 0.29 1.65 25.14
CA THR A 370 -0.06 2.86 24.39
C THR A 370 0.55 2.85 23.00
N ASP A 371 1.81 2.48 22.84
CA ASP A 371 2.44 2.44 21.51
C ASP A 371 1.79 1.42 20.57
N LEU A 372 1.47 0.23 21.08
CA LEU A 372 0.75 -0.79 20.30
C LEU A 372 -0.62 -0.28 19.85
N LEU A 373 -1.36 0.37 20.75
CA LEU A 373 -2.69 0.89 20.43
C LEU A 373 -2.63 2.09 19.47
N ILE A 374 -1.65 2.99 19.63
CA ILE A 374 -1.39 4.08 18.68
C ILE A 374 -1.09 3.52 17.29
N ASN A 375 -0.29 2.45 17.18
CA ASN A 375 0.01 1.84 15.89
C ASN A 375 -1.22 1.22 15.23
N ALA A 376 -2.08 0.55 15.99
CA ALA A 376 -3.32 -0.05 15.47
C ALA A 376 -4.32 1.04 15.01
N VAL A 377 -4.49 2.09 15.81
CA VAL A 377 -5.35 3.24 15.53
C VAL A 377 -4.83 4.05 14.34
N GLY A 378 -3.52 4.29 14.29
CA GLY A 378 -2.85 5.04 13.21
C GLY A 378 -2.98 4.37 11.83
N LYS A 379 -3.28 3.06 11.81
CA LYS A 379 -3.53 2.26 10.60
C LYS A 379 -5.03 1.99 10.35
N SER A 380 -5.92 2.60 11.14
CA SER A 380 -7.38 2.43 11.04
C SER A 380 -7.83 0.96 11.15
N GLN A 381 -7.14 0.16 11.97
CA GLN A 381 -7.43 -1.27 12.12
C GLN A 381 -8.49 -1.50 13.20
N HIS A 382 -9.75 -1.14 12.91
CA HIS A 382 -10.81 -1.10 13.92
C HIS A 382 -10.99 -2.41 14.70
N GLN A 383 -10.86 -3.57 14.05
CA GLN A 383 -10.99 -4.88 14.70
C GLN A 383 -9.84 -5.13 15.68
N ILE A 384 -8.58 -4.94 15.25
CA ILE A 384 -7.38 -5.11 16.08
C ILE A 384 -7.39 -4.11 17.25
N THR A 385 -7.76 -2.86 16.98
CA THR A 385 -7.92 -1.82 18.01
C THR A 385 -8.97 -2.21 19.06
N ALA A 386 -10.13 -2.72 18.63
CA ALA A 386 -11.16 -3.17 19.56
C ALA A 386 -10.66 -4.33 20.45
N SER A 387 -10.00 -5.32 19.85
CA SER A 387 -9.44 -6.46 20.57
C SER A 387 -8.37 -6.06 21.57
N LEU A 388 -7.47 -5.13 21.22
CA LEU A 388 -6.50 -4.57 22.16
C LEU A 388 -7.16 -3.88 23.34
N ILE A 389 -8.21 -3.09 23.09
CA ILE A 389 -8.93 -2.38 24.16
C ILE A 389 -9.61 -3.36 25.11
N THR A 390 -10.35 -4.34 24.58
CA THR A 390 -10.98 -5.38 25.40
C THR A 390 -9.92 -6.10 26.23
N PHE A 391 -8.83 -6.51 25.60
CA PHE A 391 -7.72 -7.15 26.29
C PHE A 391 -7.13 -6.29 27.41
N TYR A 392 -6.93 -4.98 27.18
CA TYR A 392 -6.41 -4.08 28.20
C TYR A 392 -7.38 -3.87 29.36
N GLN A 393 -8.68 -3.72 29.07
CA GLN A 393 -9.74 -3.60 30.07
C GLN A 393 -9.82 -4.84 30.96
N ASP A 394 -9.84 -6.03 30.35
CA ASP A 394 -9.90 -7.32 31.04
C ASP A 394 -8.69 -7.58 31.95
N ASN A 395 -7.58 -6.87 31.73
CA ASN A 395 -6.34 -7.03 32.48
C ASN A 395 -5.96 -5.80 33.32
N GLY A 396 -6.89 -4.85 33.49
CA GLY A 396 -6.70 -3.67 34.33
C GLY A 396 -5.57 -2.75 33.86
N ILE A 397 -5.28 -2.73 32.55
CA ILE A 397 -4.37 -1.77 31.94
C ILE A 397 -5.15 -0.47 31.74
N SER A 398 -4.74 0.57 32.46
CA SER A 398 -5.32 1.91 32.36
C SER A 398 -4.31 2.88 31.75
N PHE A 399 -4.84 3.83 30.99
CA PHE A 399 -4.08 4.88 30.34
C PHE A 399 -4.16 6.17 31.16
N ASN A 400 -3.03 6.83 31.37
CA ASN A 400 -3.01 8.16 31.95
C ASN A 400 -3.49 9.21 30.93
N GLU A 401 -3.74 10.44 31.39
CA GLU A 401 -4.27 11.51 30.52
C GLU A 401 -3.37 11.83 29.32
N PHE A 402 -2.05 11.75 29.48
CA PHE A 402 -1.11 11.97 28.38
C PHE A 402 -1.21 10.86 27.30
N GLU A 403 -1.31 9.60 27.71
CA GLU A 403 -1.46 8.46 26.80
C GLU A 403 -2.79 8.52 26.04
N LYS A 404 -3.86 8.88 26.74
CA LYS A 404 -5.18 9.08 26.14
C LYS A 404 -5.18 10.23 25.12
N GLN A 405 -4.49 11.34 25.40
CA GLN A 405 -4.29 12.42 24.44
C GLN A 405 -3.50 11.95 23.21
N CYS A 406 -2.44 11.15 23.40
CA CYS A 406 -1.69 10.57 22.28
C CYS A 406 -2.56 9.66 21.41
N LEU A 407 -3.44 8.85 22.02
CA LEU A 407 -4.39 8.01 21.30
C LEU A 407 -5.42 8.83 20.51
N LEU A 408 -5.92 9.91 21.10
CA LEU A 408 -6.84 10.83 20.44
C LEU A 408 -6.17 11.52 19.24
N ILE A 409 -4.92 11.96 19.37
CA ILE A 409 -4.15 12.53 18.25
C ILE A 409 -3.92 11.49 17.15
N ALA A 410 -3.57 10.26 17.50
CA ALA A 410 -3.38 9.19 16.52
C ALA A 410 -4.67 8.88 15.75
N ALA A 411 -5.81 8.84 16.44
CA ALA A 411 -7.13 8.61 15.85
C ALA A 411 -7.56 9.75 14.91
N ILE A 412 -7.22 10.99 15.28
CA ILE A 412 -7.40 12.18 14.45
C ILE A 412 -6.57 12.08 13.18
N GLN A 413 -5.29 11.70 13.30
CA GLN A 413 -4.37 11.61 12.17
C GLN A 413 -4.71 10.47 11.21
N SER A 414 -5.31 9.38 11.69
CA SER A 414 -5.78 8.29 10.83
C SER A 414 -7.18 8.52 10.26
N ASN A 415 -7.83 9.63 10.62
CA ASN A 415 -9.22 9.94 10.27
C ASN A 415 -10.18 8.78 10.61
N ASP A 416 -9.91 8.07 11.71
CA ASP A 416 -10.72 6.93 12.17
C ASP A 416 -11.95 7.44 12.93
N LEU A 417 -12.98 7.82 12.17
CA LEU A 417 -14.22 8.38 12.72
C LEU A 417 -14.88 7.45 13.75
N VAL A 418 -14.88 6.14 13.51
CA VAL A 418 -15.52 5.16 14.39
C VAL A 418 -14.83 5.13 15.75
N TYR A 419 -13.50 5.11 15.75
CA TYR A 419 -12.73 5.09 16.98
C TYR A 419 -12.81 6.42 17.73
N LEU A 420 -12.77 7.53 16.99
CA LEU A 420 -12.90 8.87 17.55
C LEU A 420 -14.21 9.09 18.27
N LEU A 421 -15.33 8.69 17.68
CA LEU A 421 -16.65 8.81 18.31
C LEU A 421 -16.69 8.02 19.62
N LYS A 422 -16.12 6.80 19.65
CA LYS A 422 -16.02 6.00 20.89
C LYS A 422 -15.16 6.67 21.96
N ILE A 423 -14.04 7.30 21.58
CA ILE A 423 -13.25 8.08 22.54
C ILE A 423 -14.09 9.26 23.03
N ILE A 424 -14.67 10.04 22.11
CA ILE A 424 -15.50 11.21 22.41
C ILE A 424 -16.63 10.90 23.40
N GLU A 425 -17.28 9.74 23.27
CA GLU A 425 -18.34 9.31 24.18
C GLU A 425 -17.83 8.88 25.56
N SER A 426 -16.65 8.27 25.62
CA SER A 426 -16.09 7.69 26.85
C SER A 426 -15.17 8.64 27.63
N TYR A 427 -14.79 9.77 27.03
CA TYR A 427 -13.80 10.68 27.56
C TYR A 427 -14.45 11.88 28.28
N PRO A 428 -14.00 12.22 29.50
CA PRO A 428 -14.56 13.36 30.23
C PRO A 428 -14.41 14.68 29.45
N PRO A 429 -15.47 15.52 29.35
CA PRO A 429 -15.45 16.79 28.64
C PRO A 429 -14.28 17.70 29.05
N GLU A 430 -13.94 17.73 30.33
CA GLU A 430 -12.84 18.55 30.87
C GLU A 430 -11.48 18.23 30.23
N ASN A 431 -11.26 17.00 29.77
CA ASN A 431 -9.98 16.61 29.18
C ASN A 431 -9.82 17.07 27.73
N PHE A 432 -10.93 17.37 27.04
CA PHE A 432 -10.90 17.95 25.69
C PHE A 432 -10.45 19.40 25.69
N SER A 433 -10.67 20.14 26.79
CA SER A 433 -10.25 21.54 26.90
C SER A 433 -8.72 21.73 26.79
N ASN A 434 -7.95 20.69 27.11
CA ASN A 434 -6.49 20.67 27.01
C ASN A 434 -5.98 20.07 25.69
N LEU A 435 -6.87 19.56 24.83
CA LEU A 435 -6.47 18.97 23.56
C LEU A 435 -6.02 20.06 22.60
N ARG A 436 -4.72 20.08 22.30
CA ARG A 436 -4.16 20.96 21.28
C ARG A 436 -4.08 20.21 19.96
N LEU A 437 -5.00 20.52 19.06
CA LEU A 437 -4.84 20.14 17.67
C LEU A 437 -3.80 21.05 17.04
N ASN A 438 -2.99 20.53 16.12
CA ASN A 438 -2.24 21.39 15.22
C ASN A 438 -3.13 21.74 14.00
N ILE A 439 -2.70 22.68 13.18
CA ILE A 439 -3.47 23.14 12.02
C ILE A 439 -3.67 22.05 10.95
N PHE A 440 -2.72 21.13 10.81
CA PHE A 440 -2.81 20.02 9.86
C PHE A 440 -3.83 18.97 10.28
N ASN A 441 -3.90 18.65 11.58
CA ASN A 441 -4.91 17.76 12.13
C ASN A 441 -6.31 18.30 11.76
N VAL A 442 -6.54 19.60 11.97
CA VAL A 442 -7.79 20.26 11.59
C VAL A 442 -8.01 20.24 10.08
N TYR A 443 -6.95 20.37 9.27
CA TYR A 443 -7.04 20.31 7.81
C TYR A 443 -7.37 18.90 7.26
N GLU A 444 -6.90 17.84 7.89
CA GLU A 444 -7.12 16.45 7.43
C GLU A 444 -8.48 15.89 7.90
N MET A 445 -8.97 16.30 9.07
CA MET A 445 -10.19 15.74 9.69
C MET A 445 -11.50 16.10 8.98
N CYS A 446 -12.54 15.25 9.04
CA CYS A 446 -13.86 15.67 8.57
C CYS A 446 -14.44 16.84 9.41
N PRO A 447 -15.13 17.82 8.79
CA PRO A 447 -15.75 18.95 9.50
C PRO A 447 -16.70 18.53 10.64
N GLU A 448 -17.45 17.45 10.45
CA GLU A 448 -18.40 16.91 11.42
C GLU A 448 -17.71 16.54 12.73
N LEU A 449 -16.57 15.88 12.63
CA LEU A 449 -15.77 15.48 13.78
C LEU A 449 -15.16 16.69 14.51
N ILE A 450 -14.71 17.70 13.76
CA ILE A 450 -14.19 18.93 14.35
C ILE A 450 -15.30 19.64 15.13
N ASN A 451 -16.51 19.69 14.58
CA ASN A 451 -17.67 20.26 15.25
C ASN A 451 -18.06 19.47 16.51
N GLU A 452 -18.00 18.14 16.46
CA GLU A 452 -18.23 17.29 17.63
C GLU A 452 -17.18 17.55 18.74
N LEU A 453 -15.89 17.64 18.38
CA LEU A 453 -14.83 17.98 19.33
C LEU A 453 -15.01 19.40 19.92
N LYS A 454 -15.43 20.37 19.13
CA LYS A 454 -15.80 21.71 19.63
C LYS A 454 -16.96 21.65 20.61
N ALA A 455 -17.99 20.83 20.31
CA ALA A 455 -19.11 20.62 21.22
C ALA A 455 -18.70 19.98 22.56
N LYS A 456 -17.59 19.22 22.57
CA LYS A 456 -16.96 18.69 23.79
C LYS A 456 -15.96 19.65 24.46
N GLY A 457 -15.78 20.86 23.94
CA GLY A 457 -14.95 21.89 24.56
C GLY A 457 -13.53 22.02 24.01
N VAL A 458 -13.19 21.38 22.88
CA VAL A 458 -11.93 21.66 22.17
C VAL A 458 -11.98 23.08 21.61
N SER A 459 -11.09 23.95 22.08
CA SER A 459 -10.92 25.30 21.52
C SER A 459 -10.02 25.26 20.30
N LEU A 460 -10.51 25.76 19.17
CA LEU A 460 -9.69 25.98 17.98
C LEU A 460 -9.04 27.38 18.04
N SER A 461 -7.79 27.48 17.58
CA SER A 461 -7.17 28.77 17.33
C SER A 461 -7.83 29.47 16.14
N PHE A 462 -7.57 30.77 15.99
CA PHE A 462 -8.07 31.55 14.85
C PHE A 462 -7.75 30.87 13.50
N TRP A 463 -6.52 30.37 13.35
CA TRP A 463 -6.06 29.72 12.13
C TRP A 463 -6.77 28.39 11.86
N GLN A 464 -7.12 27.65 12.91
CA GLN A 464 -7.86 26.40 12.81
C GLN A 464 -9.33 26.64 12.45
N GLU A 465 -9.95 27.67 13.00
CA GLU A 465 -11.31 28.07 12.60
C GLU A 465 -11.34 28.50 11.13
N CYS A 466 -10.35 29.27 10.67
CA CYS A 466 -10.21 29.60 9.25
C CYS A 466 -10.01 28.36 8.38
N CYS A 467 -9.20 27.40 8.84
CA CYS A 467 -9.00 26.13 8.16
C CYS A 467 -10.32 25.37 7.99
N LEU A 468 -11.12 25.27 9.05
CA LEU A 468 -12.41 24.59 9.04
C LEU A 468 -13.39 25.28 8.08
N GLN A 469 -13.55 26.60 8.18
CA GLN A 469 -14.40 27.38 7.28
C GLN A 469 -13.96 27.27 5.82
N SER A 470 -12.67 27.05 5.57
CA SER A 470 -12.15 26.91 4.22
C SER A 470 -12.56 25.60 3.56
N LYS A 471 -12.91 24.56 4.34
CA LYS A 471 -13.31 23.25 3.79
C LYS A 471 -14.62 23.31 3.04
N ASP A 472 -15.50 24.23 3.43
CA ASP A 472 -16.79 24.45 2.77
C ASP A 472 -16.67 25.29 1.48
N SER A 473 -15.47 25.77 1.14
CA SER A 473 -15.24 26.65 0.00
C SER A 473 -13.87 26.40 -0.66
N MET A 474 -13.90 25.87 -1.89
CA MET A 474 -12.70 25.62 -2.70
C MET A 474 -11.79 26.86 -2.82
N PHE A 475 -12.38 28.05 -2.92
CA PHE A 475 -11.61 29.31 -2.99
C PHE A 475 -10.88 29.61 -1.67
N LEU A 476 -11.57 29.47 -0.53
CA LEU A 476 -10.95 29.69 0.78
C LEU A 476 -9.88 28.63 1.06
N SER A 477 -10.08 27.38 0.63
CA SER A 477 -9.08 26.32 0.73
C SER A 477 -7.78 26.68 0.00
N ILE A 478 -7.88 27.20 -1.22
CA ILE A 478 -6.70 27.64 -2.01
C ILE A 478 -5.97 28.80 -1.30
N VAL A 479 -6.72 29.82 -0.85
CA VAL A 479 -6.15 30.98 -0.15
C VAL A 479 -5.45 30.53 1.15
N PHE A 480 -6.06 29.59 1.87
CA PHE A 480 -5.52 29.05 3.11
C PHE A 480 -4.24 28.22 2.88
N CYS A 481 -4.22 27.34 1.88
CA CYS A 481 -3.02 26.57 1.51
C CYS A 481 -1.85 27.49 1.11
N VAL A 482 -2.13 28.56 0.38
CA VAL A 482 -1.14 29.58 0.06
C VAL A 482 -0.64 30.27 1.33
N ALA A 483 -1.52 30.72 2.22
CA ALA A 483 -1.12 31.36 3.48
C ALA A 483 -0.25 30.44 4.37
N MET A 484 -0.64 29.16 4.48
CA MET A 484 0.12 28.10 5.15
C MET A 484 1.54 27.96 4.58
N TYR A 485 1.67 27.87 3.25
CA TYR A 485 2.95 27.75 2.58
C TYR A 485 3.86 28.94 2.89
N PHE A 486 3.32 30.15 2.85
CA PHE A 486 4.07 31.37 3.19
C PHE A 486 4.50 31.41 4.66
N MET A 487 3.66 30.96 5.60
CA MET A 487 4.05 30.88 7.00
C MET A 487 5.19 29.87 7.21
N TYR A 488 5.15 28.72 6.53
CA TYR A 488 6.23 27.74 6.56
C TYR A 488 7.52 28.25 5.95
N ALA A 489 7.44 28.86 4.76
CA ALA A 489 8.58 29.48 4.10
C ALA A 489 9.18 30.60 4.97
N TYR A 490 8.34 31.44 5.57
CA TYR A 490 8.77 32.49 6.49
C TYR A 490 9.44 31.92 7.74
N ARG A 491 8.87 30.88 8.37
CA ARG A 491 9.49 30.21 9.52
C ARG A 491 10.83 29.58 9.17
N TRP A 492 10.91 28.88 8.05
CA TRP A 492 12.16 28.31 7.53
C TRP A 492 13.21 29.40 7.27
N VAL A 493 12.81 30.54 6.71
CA VAL A 493 13.66 31.71 6.53
C VAL A 493 14.10 32.30 7.87
N CYS A 494 13.22 32.39 8.87
CA CYS A 494 13.54 32.84 10.22
C CYS A 494 14.54 31.89 10.91
N ASP A 495 14.37 30.58 10.77
CA ASP A 495 15.30 29.59 11.29
C ASP A 495 16.66 29.67 10.56
N LEU A 496 16.65 29.95 9.25
CA LEU A 496 17.84 30.28 8.44
C LEU A 496 18.44 31.65 8.79
N THR A 497 17.70 32.60 9.36
CA THR A 497 18.26 33.92 9.73
C THR A 497 19.21 33.86 10.92
N ARG A 498 19.35 32.69 11.57
CA ARG A 498 20.44 32.36 12.49
C ARG A 498 21.71 31.85 11.79
N HIS A 499 21.68 31.71 10.45
CA HIS A 499 22.76 31.20 9.61
C HIS A 499 23.48 32.35 8.85
N PRO A 500 24.82 32.29 8.67
CA PRO A 500 25.62 33.42 8.17
C PRO A 500 25.40 33.84 6.69
N MET A 501 24.61 33.09 5.90
CA MET A 501 24.35 33.38 4.46
C MET A 501 22.99 34.06 4.22
N LYS A 502 22.61 34.98 5.11
CA LYS A 502 21.28 35.59 5.22
C LYS A 502 20.80 36.37 3.98
N SER A 503 21.68 37.02 3.23
CA SER A 503 21.29 37.93 2.13
C SER A 503 20.85 37.21 0.85
N ILE A 504 21.48 36.06 0.55
CA ILE A 504 21.28 35.34 -0.72
C ILE A 504 19.91 34.67 -0.75
N TYR A 505 19.49 34.04 0.36
CA TYR A 505 18.20 33.35 0.44
C TYR A 505 16.99 34.29 0.44
N PHE A 506 17.14 35.49 1.01
CA PHE A 506 16.05 36.48 1.04
C PHE A 506 15.77 37.07 -0.34
N GLU A 507 16.81 37.25 -1.15
CA GLU A 507 16.72 37.78 -2.50
C GLU A 507 16.13 36.75 -3.50
N GLU A 508 16.52 35.49 -3.37
CA GLU A 508 15.94 34.37 -4.14
C GLU A 508 14.45 34.17 -3.81
N LEU A 509 14.09 34.14 -2.51
CA LEU A 509 12.69 34.01 -2.11
C LEU A 509 11.85 35.18 -2.64
N SER A 510 12.35 36.41 -2.55
CA SER A 510 11.62 37.60 -3.04
C SER A 510 11.38 37.53 -4.56
N LYS A 511 12.32 36.97 -5.34
CA LYS A 511 12.13 36.74 -6.78
C LYS A 511 11.08 35.67 -7.07
N VAL A 512 11.12 34.54 -6.35
CA VAL A 512 10.10 33.49 -6.47
C VAL A 512 8.70 34.03 -6.15
N LEU A 513 8.60 34.89 -5.12
CA LEU A 513 7.34 35.52 -4.73
C LEU A 513 6.81 36.52 -5.76
N GLU A 514 7.68 37.19 -6.52
CA GLU A 514 7.30 38.10 -7.60
C GLU A 514 6.86 37.36 -8.87
N GLU A 515 7.29 36.10 -9.06
CA GLU A 515 6.98 35.27 -10.23
C GLU A 515 5.68 34.45 -10.10
N ILE A 516 5.11 34.30 -8.90
CA ILE A 516 3.84 33.57 -8.69
C ILE A 516 2.64 34.47 -9.11
N ASP A 517 2.22 34.31 -10.37
CA ASP A 517 1.18 35.11 -11.06
C ASP A 517 -0.23 35.04 -10.42
N ILE A 518 -0.48 34.03 -9.57
CA ILE A 518 -1.71 33.88 -8.77
C ILE A 518 -2.00 35.12 -7.90
N PHE A 519 -0.96 35.83 -7.45
CA PHE A 519 -1.14 37.03 -6.60
C PHE A 519 -1.58 38.27 -7.37
N LYS A 520 -1.32 38.36 -8.69
CA LYS A 520 -1.85 39.45 -9.53
C LYS A 520 -3.34 39.27 -9.81
N GLN A 521 -3.85 38.04 -9.76
CA GLN A 521 -5.27 37.74 -10.01
C GLN A 521 -6.14 37.80 -8.73
N LEU A 522 -5.54 37.76 -7.53
CA LEU A 522 -6.26 37.79 -6.25
C LEU A 522 -6.38 39.23 -5.66
N ALA A 523 -7.15 40.09 -6.32
CA ALA A 523 -7.36 41.49 -5.91
C ALA A 523 -8.01 41.68 -4.52
N ASN A 524 -8.64 40.65 -3.95
CA ASN A 524 -9.37 40.72 -2.68
C ASN A 524 -8.49 40.51 -1.42
N LEU A 525 -7.21 40.18 -1.54
CA LEU A 525 -6.31 40.02 -0.38
C LEU A 525 -5.83 41.35 0.22
N LYS A 526 -6.09 42.50 -0.42
CA LYS A 526 -5.75 43.83 0.14
C LYS A 526 -6.42 44.07 1.50
N GLU A 527 -7.63 43.58 1.73
CA GLU A 527 -8.31 43.70 3.02
C GLU A 527 -7.71 42.79 4.09
N MET A 528 -7.33 41.54 3.75
CA MET A 528 -6.63 40.65 4.69
C MET A 528 -5.22 41.16 5.02
N ALA A 529 -4.49 41.72 4.05
CA ALA A 529 -3.20 42.37 4.29
C ALA A 529 -3.35 43.62 5.18
N GLN A 530 -4.48 44.33 5.10
CA GLN A 530 -4.84 45.43 6.00
C GLN A 530 -5.14 44.94 7.43
N VAL A 531 -5.81 43.78 7.57
CA VAL A 531 -6.05 43.11 8.87
C VAL A 531 -4.74 42.63 9.51
N PHE A 532 -3.84 42.06 8.72
CA PHE A 532 -2.49 41.67 9.16
C PHE A 532 -1.62 42.87 9.54
N LYS A 533 -1.72 44.00 8.81
CA LYS A 533 -1.03 45.26 9.16
C LYS A 533 -1.55 45.87 10.47
N THR A 534 -2.83 45.71 10.78
CA THR A 534 -3.47 46.32 11.96
C THR A 534 -3.45 45.45 13.22
N LYS A 535 -3.35 44.11 13.08
CA LYS A 535 -3.25 43.15 14.21
C LYS A 535 -1.84 42.57 14.44
N LYS A 536 -0.83 43.09 13.73
CA LYS A 536 0.56 42.60 13.71
C LYS A 536 1.17 42.25 15.09
N PRO A 537 0.99 43.04 16.17
CA PRO A 537 1.56 42.70 17.48
C PRO A 537 0.89 41.47 18.10
N LYS A 538 -0.44 41.39 18.02
CA LYS A 538 -1.23 40.31 18.63
C LYS A 538 -1.01 38.96 17.96
N VAL A 539 -0.87 38.96 16.63
CA VAL A 539 -0.58 37.75 15.84
C VAL A 539 0.84 37.25 16.09
N ILE A 540 1.81 38.15 16.27
CA ILE A 540 3.20 37.80 16.62
C ILE A 540 3.27 37.25 18.06
N ASP A 541 2.59 37.89 19.01
CA ASP A 541 2.54 37.44 20.41
C ASP A 541 1.83 36.09 20.56
N GLU A 542 0.75 35.83 19.81
CA GLU A 542 0.05 34.54 19.78
C GLU A 542 0.92 33.44 19.14
N LEU A 543 1.64 33.74 18.05
CA LEU A 543 2.59 32.80 17.43
C LEU A 543 3.78 32.48 18.34
N ASP A 544 4.37 33.48 19.00
CA ASP A 544 5.49 33.29 19.93
C ASP A 544 5.06 32.47 21.15
N ASN A 545 3.82 32.62 21.60
CA ASN A 545 3.26 31.84 22.71
C ASN A 545 2.88 30.40 22.32
N GLU A 546 2.50 30.14 21.06
CA GLU A 546 2.26 28.79 20.54
C GLU A 546 3.56 28.04 20.19
N THR A 547 4.62 28.75 19.80
CA THR A 547 5.89 28.14 19.36
C THR A 547 6.96 28.01 20.44
N LYS A 548 6.94 28.83 21.50
CA LYS A 548 7.88 28.71 22.64
C LYS A 548 7.88 27.36 23.36
N PRO A 549 6.73 26.70 23.62
CA PRO A 549 6.70 25.37 24.24
C PRO A 549 7.34 24.29 23.35
N LEU A 550 7.14 24.38 22.04
CA LEU A 550 7.73 23.46 21.05
C LEU A 550 9.26 23.60 20.98
N LEU A 551 9.79 24.82 21.18
CA LEU A 551 11.24 25.10 21.23
C LEU A 551 11.91 24.61 22.52
N GLN A 552 11.17 24.51 23.63
CA GLN A 552 11.70 23.94 24.89
C GLN A 552 11.77 22.40 24.82
N GLU A 553 10.87 21.74 24.10
CA GLU A 553 10.92 20.29 23.85
C GLU A 553 12.03 19.91 22.84
N GLU A 554 12.30 20.73 21.81
CA GLU A 554 13.41 20.49 20.86
C GLU A 554 14.80 20.52 21.52
N SER A 555 14.97 21.31 22.58
CA SER A 555 16.24 21.40 23.32
C SER A 555 16.54 20.18 24.21
N ASN A 556 15.56 19.30 24.45
CA ASN A 556 15.65 18.16 25.37
C ASN A 556 15.56 16.77 24.72
N GLY A 557 15.59 16.67 23.38
CA GLY A 557 16.04 15.46 22.67
C GLY A 557 14.99 14.67 21.86
N SER A 558 15.39 14.39 20.62
CA SER A 558 14.96 13.33 19.68
C SER A 558 13.50 13.31 19.17
N LEU A 559 13.30 13.86 17.96
CA LEU A 559 12.25 13.46 17.01
C LEU A 559 12.88 13.11 15.63
N PRO A 560 12.28 12.20 14.84
CA PRO A 560 12.91 11.59 13.67
C PRO A 560 12.79 12.41 12.38
N ARG A 561 13.70 12.11 11.44
CA ARG A 561 13.95 12.72 10.10
C ARG A 561 12.78 12.68 9.08
N SER A 562 11.53 12.80 9.50
CA SER A 562 10.36 12.71 8.58
C SER A 562 10.06 13.98 7.78
N HIS A 563 10.72 15.11 8.05
CA HIS A 563 10.46 16.37 7.35
C HIS A 563 11.15 16.54 5.98
N ASN A 564 12.14 15.70 5.64
CA ASN A 564 12.89 15.85 4.37
C ASN A 564 12.21 15.21 3.15
N PHE A 565 11.15 14.40 3.30
CA PHE A 565 10.58 13.64 2.19
C PHE A 565 9.52 14.41 1.37
N LEU A 566 8.87 15.42 1.96
CA LEU A 566 7.75 16.14 1.33
C LEU A 566 8.19 17.33 0.44
N PHE A 567 9.45 17.73 0.50
CA PHE A 567 9.97 18.89 -0.25
C PHE A 567 10.19 18.60 -1.75
N HIS A 568 10.07 17.34 -2.19
CA HIS A 568 10.31 16.94 -3.58
C HIS A 568 9.05 16.60 -4.39
N GLN A 569 7.87 16.58 -3.77
CA GLN A 569 6.60 16.25 -4.46
C GLN A 569 5.65 17.43 -4.71
N PHE A 570 5.90 18.57 -4.05
CA PHE A 570 5.32 19.87 -4.43
C PHE A 570 6.35 20.66 -5.23
#